data_AF-A0A3M1RZ06-F1
#
_entry.id   AF-A0A3M1RZ06-F1
#
_cell.length_a   1.000
_cell.length_b   1.000
_cell.length_c   1.000
_cell.angle_alpha   90.00
_cell.angle_beta   90.00
_cell.angle_gamma   90.00
#
_symmetry.space_group_name_H-M   'P 1'
#
loop_
_entity.id
_entity.type
_entity.pdbx_description
1 polymer ?
#
loop_
_entity_poly.entity_id
_entity_poly.type
_entity_poly.pdbx_seq_one_letter_code
_entity_poly.pdbx_strand_id
1 'polypeptide(L)'
;QKLAVGRRNGAETTLIETRGEGGLVLAAPTTGYTVISGDWCDLPVLSQDERDTLLSAARQLNEVHDLPQDNPLGVREGRPGDDFNQRGDITPILQEAGWVKTGESQDGNEYWRRPGKSHGVSATFKDGVFYVFTSNAPPFQPSKGYSRFAVYSLLVHNGDYSAAAADLRSRGYGISIDASEEIDDVEDPRPWSRDPGEVPTRLLDFPGFINNLVDVTMSTAPYPNQVLSFCGALAMQSFLAGRKVRDPSDARTNVYLLALANSGTGKEWPRKVNMELLCELGAQESYADRFASGEGIQDLLAGRKNVLLQTDEIDSVLGSMATSDGRYDSVISTLLSAFTSAANLMPRRLKSGNAASEVIDQPHLVLFGSPSSRGRGLKLHARPVRARLVLIALFA
;
A
#
# COMPACT_ATOMS: atom_id res chain seq x y z
N GLN A 1 -18.96 -21.41 -5.78
CA GLN A 1 -17.59 -20.91 -5.97
C GLN A 1 -17.29 -20.92 -7.46
N LYS A 2 -16.75 -19.83 -8.03
CA LYS A 2 -16.27 -19.83 -9.42
C LYS A 2 -14.96 -20.63 -9.48
N LEU A 3 -14.85 -21.55 -10.44
CA LEU A 3 -13.67 -22.38 -10.65
C LEU A 3 -12.87 -21.94 -11.88
N ALA A 4 -13.54 -21.46 -12.93
CA ALA A 4 -12.91 -20.91 -14.12
C ALA A 4 -13.72 -19.73 -14.67
N VAL A 5 -13.00 -18.70 -15.10
CA VAL A 5 -13.51 -17.49 -15.74
C VAL A 5 -12.73 -17.28 -17.04
N GLY A 6 -13.42 -16.81 -18.08
CA GLY A 6 -12.82 -16.50 -19.38
C GLY A 6 -13.43 -15.26 -20.00
N ARG A 7 -12.77 -14.71 -21.01
CA ARG A 7 -13.26 -13.53 -21.73
C ARG A 7 -14.09 -13.95 -22.92
N ARG A 8 -15.36 -13.51 -22.98
CA ARG A 8 -16.27 -13.71 -24.11
C ARG A 8 -16.95 -12.39 -24.41
N ASN A 9 -17.00 -11.98 -25.69
CA ASN A 9 -17.62 -10.73 -26.13
C ASN A 9 -17.16 -9.48 -25.35
N GLY A 10 -15.89 -9.43 -24.94
CA GLY A 10 -15.31 -8.31 -24.18
C GLY A 10 -15.64 -8.28 -22.68
N ALA A 11 -16.36 -9.26 -22.14
CA ALA A 11 -16.69 -9.36 -20.72
C ALA A 11 -16.17 -10.65 -20.09
N GLU A 12 -15.88 -10.60 -18.80
CA GLU A 12 -15.57 -11.79 -18.00
C GLU A 12 -16.82 -12.64 -17.79
N THR A 13 -16.77 -13.86 -18.30
CA THR A 13 -17.85 -14.84 -18.23
C THR A 13 -17.39 -16.00 -17.36
N THR A 14 -18.25 -16.44 -16.45
CA THR A 14 -17.97 -17.64 -15.63
C THR A 14 -18.08 -18.86 -16.54
N LEU A 15 -16.97 -19.58 -16.71
CA LEU A 15 -16.91 -20.79 -17.54
C LEU A 15 -17.32 -22.02 -16.73
N ILE A 16 -16.83 -22.11 -15.48
CA ILE A 16 -17.11 -23.23 -14.59
C ILE A 16 -17.33 -22.70 -13.18
N GLU A 17 -18.40 -23.15 -12.53
CA GLU A 17 -18.66 -22.87 -11.12
C GLU A 17 -19.21 -24.11 -10.40
N THR A 18 -19.00 -24.14 -9.08
CA THR A 18 -19.65 -25.10 -8.18
C THR A 18 -20.70 -24.39 -7.33
N ARG A 19 -21.81 -25.08 -7.08
CA ARG A 19 -22.83 -24.66 -6.12
C ARG A 19 -22.90 -25.68 -4.99
N GLY A 20 -23.12 -25.20 -3.78
CA GLY A 20 -23.30 -26.04 -2.59
C GLY A 20 -24.77 -26.42 -2.40
N GLU A 21 -25.06 -27.11 -1.29
CA GLU A 21 -26.43 -27.46 -0.89
C GLU A 21 -27.31 -26.20 -0.78
N GLY A 22 -28.53 -26.28 -1.31
CA GLY A 22 -29.48 -25.15 -1.36
C GLY A 22 -29.24 -24.16 -2.51
N GLY A 23 -28.24 -24.38 -3.38
CA GLY A 23 -28.07 -23.62 -4.61
C GLY A 23 -29.06 -24.02 -5.70
N LEU A 24 -29.58 -23.06 -6.46
CA LEU A 24 -30.41 -23.31 -7.64
C LEU A 24 -29.52 -23.64 -8.84
N VAL A 25 -29.84 -24.72 -9.55
CA VAL A 25 -29.22 -25.11 -10.82
C VAL A 25 -30.34 -25.32 -11.85
N LEU A 26 -30.14 -24.87 -13.08
CA LEU A 26 -31.00 -25.21 -14.20
C LEU A 26 -30.58 -26.61 -14.69
N ALA A 27 -31.47 -27.58 -14.51
CA ALA A 27 -31.25 -28.97 -14.89
C ALA A 27 -32.39 -29.46 -15.79
N ALA A 28 -32.15 -30.52 -16.56
CA ALA A 28 -33.21 -31.18 -17.30
C ALA A 28 -34.36 -31.59 -16.33
N PRO A 29 -35.63 -31.43 -16.71
CA PRO A 29 -36.14 -31.14 -18.06
C PRO A 29 -36.38 -29.65 -18.36
N THR A 30 -35.70 -28.71 -17.69
CA THR A 30 -35.83 -27.28 -18.02
C THR A 30 -35.57 -27.04 -19.50
N THR A 31 -36.43 -26.25 -20.16
CA THR A 31 -36.34 -25.95 -21.60
C THR A 31 -34.93 -25.48 -21.97
N GLY A 32 -34.29 -26.19 -22.91
CA GLY A 32 -32.92 -25.92 -23.35
C GLY A 32 -31.82 -26.74 -22.66
N TYR A 33 -32.16 -27.58 -21.67
CA TYR A 33 -31.20 -28.44 -20.96
C TYR A 33 -31.58 -29.92 -21.13
N THR A 34 -30.63 -30.76 -21.54
CA THR A 34 -30.78 -32.21 -21.67
C THR A 34 -29.66 -32.93 -20.92
N VAL A 35 -29.94 -34.14 -20.44
CA VAL A 35 -28.91 -34.99 -19.85
C VAL A 35 -28.04 -35.54 -20.98
N ILE A 36 -26.75 -35.23 -20.94
CA ILE A 36 -25.77 -35.72 -21.91
C ILE A 36 -25.04 -36.97 -21.36
N SER A 37 -24.94 -37.09 -20.03
CA SER A 37 -24.28 -38.22 -19.35
C SER A 37 -24.76 -38.35 -17.90
N GLY A 38 -24.81 -39.58 -17.39
CA GLY A 38 -25.28 -39.90 -16.02
C GLY A 38 -26.80 -40.03 -15.90
N ASP A 39 -27.26 -40.18 -14.65
CA ASP A 39 -28.68 -40.27 -14.28
C ASP A 39 -28.95 -39.39 -13.04
N TRP A 40 -30.03 -38.60 -13.06
CA TRP A 40 -30.43 -37.77 -11.92
C TRP A 40 -30.93 -38.58 -10.73
N CYS A 41 -31.40 -39.80 -10.99
CA CYS A 41 -31.86 -40.73 -9.95
C CYS A 41 -30.72 -41.50 -9.30
N ASP A 42 -29.51 -41.47 -9.88
CA ASP A 42 -28.33 -42.17 -9.40
C ASP A 42 -27.10 -41.26 -9.48
N LEU A 43 -27.04 -40.32 -8.53
CA LEU A 43 -25.95 -39.35 -8.47
C LEU A 43 -24.65 -40.03 -7.99
N PRO A 44 -23.56 -39.96 -8.78
CA PRO A 44 -22.30 -40.57 -8.38
C PRO A 44 -21.72 -39.87 -7.14
N VAL A 45 -21.38 -40.66 -6.13
CA VAL A 45 -20.71 -40.19 -4.93
C VAL A 45 -19.20 -40.16 -5.18
N LEU A 46 -18.63 -38.95 -5.22
CA LEU A 46 -17.20 -38.76 -5.40
C LEU A 46 -16.48 -38.86 -4.05
N SER A 47 -15.37 -39.60 -4.02
CA SER A 47 -14.40 -39.50 -2.94
C SER A 47 -13.78 -38.10 -2.88
N GLN A 48 -13.17 -37.76 -1.74
CA GLN A 48 -12.50 -36.47 -1.58
C GLN A 48 -11.39 -36.26 -2.63
N ASP A 49 -10.65 -37.32 -2.96
CA ASP A 49 -9.56 -37.26 -3.95
C ASP A 49 -10.09 -37.08 -5.39
N GLU A 50 -11.18 -37.76 -5.75
CA GLU A 50 -11.84 -37.59 -7.06
C GLU A 50 -12.45 -36.19 -7.20
N ARG A 51 -13.10 -35.71 -6.14
CA ARG A 51 -13.62 -34.34 -6.08
C ARG A 51 -12.49 -33.34 -6.27
N ASP A 52 -11.39 -33.47 -5.54
CA ASP A 52 -10.25 -32.56 -5.65
C ASP A 52 -9.60 -32.62 -7.03
N THR A 53 -9.60 -33.79 -7.68
CA THR A 53 -9.12 -33.97 -9.05
C THR A 53 -10.00 -33.22 -10.05
N LEU A 54 -11.32 -33.36 -9.96
CA LEU A 54 -12.27 -32.64 -10.83
C LEU A 54 -12.20 -31.12 -10.62
N LEU A 55 -12.14 -30.66 -9.37
CA LEU A 55 -11.97 -29.24 -9.06
C LEU A 55 -10.63 -28.70 -9.58
N SER A 56 -9.56 -29.51 -9.50
CA SER A 56 -8.27 -29.15 -10.05
C SER A 56 -8.31 -29.03 -11.57
N ALA A 57 -8.92 -29.99 -12.27
CA ALA A 57 -9.05 -29.97 -13.73
C ALA A 57 -9.89 -28.77 -14.19
N ALA A 58 -11.02 -28.50 -13.52
CA ALA A 58 -11.86 -27.34 -13.80
C ALA A 58 -11.08 -26.01 -13.65
N ARG A 59 -10.27 -25.88 -12.60
CA ARG A 59 -9.44 -24.67 -12.38
C ARG A 59 -8.32 -24.50 -13.41
N GLN A 60 -7.83 -25.58 -14.02
CA GLN A 60 -6.82 -25.48 -15.10
C GLN A 60 -7.38 -24.83 -16.37
N LEU A 61 -8.71 -24.82 -16.54
CA LEU A 61 -9.40 -24.17 -17.66
C LEU A 61 -9.68 -22.68 -17.40
N ASN A 62 -9.17 -22.13 -16.29
CA ASN A 62 -9.30 -20.73 -15.99
C ASN A 62 -8.40 -19.88 -16.90
N GLU A 63 -8.99 -18.96 -17.65
CA GLU A 63 -8.26 -18.10 -18.60
C GLU A 63 -7.86 -16.76 -17.96
N VAL A 64 -8.48 -16.37 -16.83
CA VAL A 64 -8.26 -15.07 -16.17
C VAL A 64 -7.63 -15.27 -14.80
N HIS A 65 -6.39 -14.83 -14.61
CA HIS A 65 -5.71 -14.85 -13.33
C HIS A 65 -5.74 -13.45 -12.71
N ASP A 66 -6.08 -13.36 -11.42
CA ASP A 66 -5.92 -12.10 -10.69
C ASP A 66 -4.44 -11.71 -10.74
N LEU A 67 -4.17 -10.51 -11.22
CA LEU A 67 -2.84 -9.93 -11.15
C LEU A 67 -2.41 -9.88 -9.68
N PRO A 68 -1.12 -10.11 -9.36
CA PRO A 68 -0.63 -9.95 -8.01
C PRO A 68 -1.05 -8.58 -7.48
N GLN A 69 -1.73 -8.54 -6.34
CA GLN A 69 -1.87 -7.29 -5.58
C GLN A 69 -0.54 -7.02 -4.87
N ASP A 70 0.51 -6.87 -5.64
CA ASP A 70 1.72 -6.22 -5.15
C ASP A 70 1.42 -4.73 -5.13
N ASN A 71 1.59 -4.13 -3.96
CA ASN A 71 1.50 -2.70 -3.77
C ASN A 71 2.45 -2.05 -4.79
N PRO A 72 1.97 -1.28 -5.79
CA PRO A 72 2.84 -0.67 -6.78
C PRO A 72 3.51 0.53 -6.13
N LEU A 73 4.51 0.26 -5.29
CA LEU A 73 5.47 1.27 -4.83
C LEU A 73 6.39 1.63 -5.99
N GLY A 74 5.82 2.20 -7.05
CA GLY A 74 6.46 2.71 -8.26
C GLY A 74 7.27 1.67 -9.02
N VAL A 75 7.00 1.48 -10.31
CA VAL A 75 8.02 0.91 -11.19
C VAL A 75 9.14 1.96 -11.26
N ARG A 76 10.18 1.84 -10.41
CA ARG A 76 11.44 2.55 -10.65
C ARG A 76 12.35 1.52 -11.29
N GLU A 77 12.66 1.71 -12.56
CA GLU A 77 13.60 0.84 -13.28
C GLU A 77 14.89 0.69 -12.47
N GLY A 78 15.33 -0.55 -12.25
CA GLY A 78 16.62 -0.86 -11.64
C GLY A 78 16.63 -1.36 -10.20
N ARG A 79 15.48 -1.48 -9.51
CA ARG A 79 15.45 -2.16 -8.19
C ARG A 79 15.64 -3.68 -8.33
N PRO A 80 16.39 -4.35 -7.43
CA PRO A 80 16.65 -5.79 -7.51
C PRO A 80 15.38 -6.65 -7.59
N GLY A 81 14.34 -6.30 -6.83
CA GLY A 81 13.06 -7.02 -6.86
C GLY A 81 12.29 -6.85 -8.18
N ASP A 82 12.35 -5.67 -8.79
CA ASP A 82 11.70 -5.39 -10.08
C ASP A 82 12.43 -6.13 -11.22
N ASP A 83 13.76 -6.13 -11.21
CA ASP A 83 14.59 -6.89 -12.15
C ASP A 83 14.37 -8.41 -11.98
N PHE A 84 14.27 -8.90 -10.74
CA PHE A 84 13.93 -10.30 -10.47
C PHE A 84 12.50 -10.65 -10.93
N ASN A 85 11.54 -9.73 -10.82
CA ASN A 85 10.20 -9.92 -11.37
C ASN A 85 10.21 -10.07 -12.90
N GLN A 86 11.12 -9.38 -13.59
CA GLN A 86 11.24 -9.45 -15.04
C GLN A 86 11.96 -10.72 -15.53
N ARG A 87 13.14 -11.03 -14.96
CA ARG A 87 14.04 -12.08 -15.48
C ARG A 87 14.42 -13.19 -14.48
N GLY A 88 13.93 -13.13 -13.25
CA GLY A 88 14.19 -14.15 -12.24
C GLY A 88 13.57 -15.50 -12.58
N ASP A 89 14.20 -16.58 -12.14
CA ASP A 89 13.64 -17.93 -12.20
C ASP A 89 13.26 -18.39 -10.80
N ILE A 90 11.99 -18.75 -10.62
CA ILE A 90 11.44 -19.25 -9.36
C ILE A 90 11.31 -20.76 -9.30
N THR A 91 11.55 -21.47 -10.41
CA THR A 91 11.51 -22.93 -10.50
C THR A 91 12.39 -23.60 -9.45
N PRO A 92 13.70 -23.26 -9.31
CA PRO A 92 14.55 -23.90 -8.31
C PRO A 92 14.10 -23.58 -6.87
N ILE A 93 13.56 -22.38 -6.64
CA ILE A 93 13.09 -21.92 -5.32
C ILE A 93 11.87 -22.74 -4.89
N LEU A 94 10.93 -22.94 -5.81
CA LEU A 94 9.75 -23.75 -5.59
C LEU A 94 10.14 -25.21 -5.30
N GLN A 95 11.08 -25.76 -6.07
CA GLN A 95 11.57 -27.13 -5.89
C GLN A 95 12.26 -27.33 -4.54
N GLU A 96 13.11 -26.40 -4.11
CA GLU A 96 13.76 -26.43 -2.80
C GLU A 96 12.74 -26.33 -1.65
N ALA A 97 11.67 -25.56 -1.84
CA ALA A 97 10.53 -25.52 -0.93
C ALA A 97 9.60 -26.75 -1.01
N GLY A 98 9.95 -27.77 -1.80
CA GLY A 98 9.23 -29.04 -1.91
C GLY A 98 8.06 -29.05 -2.89
N TRP A 99 7.91 -28.02 -3.74
CA TRP A 99 6.93 -28.03 -4.81
C TRP A 99 7.42 -28.84 -6.00
N VAL A 100 6.49 -29.52 -6.67
CA VAL A 100 6.80 -30.39 -7.80
C VAL A 100 6.11 -29.87 -9.05
N LYS A 101 6.87 -29.55 -10.11
CA LYS A 101 6.31 -29.25 -11.43
C LYS A 101 5.73 -30.55 -12.01
N THR A 102 4.42 -30.58 -12.23
CA THR A 102 3.67 -31.77 -12.70
C THR A 102 3.46 -31.78 -14.20
N GLY A 103 3.70 -30.66 -14.88
CA GLY A 103 3.55 -30.54 -16.33
C GLY A 103 3.50 -29.09 -16.77
N GLU A 104 3.28 -28.89 -18.07
CA GLU A 104 3.17 -27.59 -18.72
C GLU A 104 2.18 -27.70 -19.88
N SER A 105 1.36 -26.67 -20.10
CA SER A 105 0.42 -26.62 -21.23
C SER A 105 1.11 -26.17 -22.52
N GLN A 106 0.45 -26.37 -23.67
CA GLN A 106 0.94 -25.86 -24.96
C GLN A 106 1.08 -24.32 -24.99
N ASP A 107 0.32 -23.62 -24.14
CA ASP A 107 0.35 -22.16 -24.01
C ASP A 107 1.35 -21.67 -22.94
N GLY A 108 2.26 -22.53 -22.49
CA GLY A 108 3.31 -22.19 -21.53
C GLY A 108 2.83 -22.03 -20.08
N ASN A 109 1.65 -22.52 -19.72
CA ASN A 109 1.17 -22.51 -18.33
C ASN A 109 1.75 -23.70 -17.57
N GLU A 110 2.57 -23.45 -16.55
CA GLU A 110 3.15 -24.51 -15.75
C GLU A 110 2.24 -24.95 -14.61
N TYR A 111 2.23 -26.25 -14.34
CA TYR A 111 1.42 -26.85 -13.28
C TYR A 111 2.30 -27.30 -12.13
N TRP A 112 1.95 -26.88 -10.92
CA TRP A 112 2.72 -27.10 -9.71
C TRP A 112 1.90 -27.79 -8.62
N ARG A 113 2.51 -28.78 -7.96
CA ARG A 113 1.91 -29.50 -6.82
C ARG A 113 2.63 -29.14 -5.53
N ARG A 114 1.84 -28.85 -4.49
CA ARG A 114 2.36 -28.45 -3.18
C ARG A 114 3.05 -29.61 -2.45
N PRO A 115 3.94 -29.30 -1.48
CA PRO A 115 4.49 -30.29 -0.57
C PRO A 115 3.39 -31.11 0.13
N GLY A 116 3.64 -32.41 0.30
CA GLY A 116 2.74 -33.32 1.02
C GLY A 116 1.45 -33.68 0.30
N LYS A 117 1.27 -33.32 -0.98
CA LYS A 117 0.16 -33.78 -1.82
C LYS A 117 0.63 -34.87 -2.79
N SER A 118 -0.08 -36.00 -2.85
CA SER A 118 0.27 -37.15 -3.69
C SER A 118 -0.13 -36.98 -5.16
N HIS A 119 -1.33 -36.44 -5.42
CA HIS A 119 -1.90 -36.30 -6.78
C HIS A 119 -2.48 -34.90 -7.04
N GLY A 120 -2.65 -34.55 -8.32
CA GLY A 120 -3.28 -33.32 -8.78
C GLY A 120 -2.42 -32.06 -8.67
N VAL A 121 -2.93 -30.95 -9.20
CA VAL A 121 -2.23 -29.65 -9.23
C VAL A 121 -2.66 -28.82 -8.02
N SER A 122 -1.84 -27.86 -7.61
CA SER A 122 -2.06 -26.98 -6.44
C SER A 122 -1.79 -25.49 -6.71
N ALA A 123 -0.96 -25.20 -7.71
CA ALA A 123 -0.70 -23.85 -8.20
C ALA A 123 -0.40 -23.87 -9.71
N THR A 124 -0.49 -22.72 -10.36
CA THR A 124 -0.06 -22.50 -11.75
C THR A 124 0.98 -21.39 -11.82
N PHE A 125 1.90 -21.46 -12.77
CA PHE A 125 2.84 -20.37 -13.06
C PHE A 125 2.75 -19.99 -14.54
N LYS A 126 2.36 -18.75 -14.81
CA LYS A 126 2.26 -18.20 -16.16
C LYS A 126 2.53 -16.70 -16.15
N ASP A 127 3.25 -16.20 -17.15
CA ASP A 127 3.51 -14.77 -17.35
C ASP A 127 4.04 -14.04 -16.11
N GLY A 128 4.85 -14.73 -15.30
CA GLY A 128 5.44 -14.18 -14.07
C GLY A 128 4.55 -14.19 -12.84
N VAL A 129 3.36 -14.78 -12.92
CA VAL A 129 2.41 -14.89 -11.81
C VAL A 129 2.31 -16.34 -11.35
N PHE A 130 2.68 -16.58 -10.10
CA PHE A 130 2.47 -17.84 -9.40
C PHE A 130 1.13 -17.81 -8.67
N TYR A 131 0.11 -18.47 -9.21
CA TYR A 131 -1.25 -18.47 -8.68
C TYR A 131 -1.51 -19.73 -7.85
N VAL A 132 -1.74 -19.55 -6.55
CA VAL A 132 -1.99 -20.65 -5.61
C VAL A 132 -3.47 -20.78 -5.36
N PHE A 133 -4.06 -21.95 -5.65
CA PHE A 133 -5.51 -22.17 -5.48
C PHE A 133 -5.87 -23.10 -4.31
N THR A 134 -4.88 -23.66 -3.62
CA THR A 134 -5.07 -24.51 -2.45
C THR A 134 -4.97 -23.71 -1.15
N SER A 135 -5.75 -24.08 -0.14
CA SER A 135 -5.73 -23.46 1.20
C SER A 135 -4.69 -24.04 2.14
N ASN A 136 -3.99 -25.11 1.74
CA ASN A 136 -3.02 -25.81 2.58
C ASN A 136 -1.61 -25.72 1.98
N ALA A 137 -1.14 -24.50 1.73
CA ALA A 137 0.18 -24.25 1.17
C ALA A 137 0.85 -23.02 1.84
N PRO A 138 1.07 -23.02 3.17
CA PRO A 138 1.80 -21.93 3.81
C PRO A 138 3.19 -21.80 3.18
N PRO A 139 3.72 -20.58 3.00
CA PRO A 139 3.18 -19.28 3.45
C PRO A 139 2.13 -18.64 2.53
N PHE A 140 1.71 -19.33 1.46
CA PHE A 140 0.77 -18.77 0.48
C PHE A 140 -0.69 -18.84 0.95
N GLN A 141 -1.45 -17.82 0.55
CA GLN A 141 -2.88 -17.73 0.75
C GLN A 141 -3.62 -18.38 -0.44
N PRO A 142 -4.75 -19.05 -0.20
CA PRO A 142 -5.56 -19.62 -1.27
C PRO A 142 -6.12 -18.56 -2.20
N SER A 143 -6.24 -18.91 -3.48
CA SER A 143 -6.82 -18.11 -4.55
C SER A 143 -6.12 -16.75 -4.72
N LYS A 144 -4.79 -16.74 -4.65
CA LYS A 144 -3.97 -15.52 -4.75
C LYS A 144 -2.81 -15.71 -5.73
N GLY A 145 -2.60 -14.68 -6.56
CA GLY A 145 -1.44 -14.54 -7.43
C GLY A 145 -0.26 -13.87 -6.71
N TYR A 146 0.95 -14.38 -6.96
CA TYR A 146 2.20 -13.88 -6.41
C TYR A 146 3.18 -13.58 -7.55
N SER A 147 3.90 -12.47 -7.46
CA SER A 147 5.03 -12.19 -8.36
C SER A 147 6.23 -13.08 -8.03
N ARG A 148 7.22 -13.14 -8.94
CA ARG A 148 8.46 -13.90 -8.71
C ARG A 148 9.17 -13.45 -7.42
N PHE A 149 9.26 -12.15 -7.20
CA PHE A 149 9.89 -11.56 -6.03
C PHE A 149 9.09 -11.84 -4.76
N ALA A 150 7.76 -11.85 -4.81
CA ALA A 150 6.94 -12.26 -3.68
C ALA A 150 7.15 -13.74 -3.31
N VAL A 151 7.23 -14.64 -4.30
CA VAL A 151 7.57 -16.06 -4.09
C VAL A 151 8.96 -16.19 -3.45
N TYR A 152 9.96 -15.47 -3.97
CA TYR A 152 11.32 -15.44 -3.43
C TYR A 152 11.33 -14.99 -1.97
N SER A 153 10.70 -13.87 -1.67
CA SER A 153 10.67 -13.26 -0.34
C SER A 153 9.99 -14.17 0.67
N LEU A 154 8.86 -14.78 0.29
CA LEU A 154 8.09 -15.66 1.17
C LEU A 154 8.81 -16.97 1.47
N LEU A 155 9.42 -17.62 0.47
CA LEU A 155 10.03 -18.94 0.66
C LEU A 155 11.46 -18.88 1.20
N VAL A 156 12.26 -17.92 0.75
CA VAL A 156 13.70 -17.83 1.11
C VAL A 156 13.90 -16.96 2.35
N HIS A 157 13.17 -15.85 2.46
CA HIS A 157 13.35 -14.84 3.51
C HIS A 157 12.17 -14.74 4.48
N ASN A 158 11.28 -15.74 4.49
CA ASN A 158 10.14 -15.81 5.42
C ASN A 158 9.24 -14.55 5.40
N GLY A 159 9.12 -13.91 4.23
CA GLY A 159 8.35 -12.69 4.03
C GLY A 159 9.11 -11.39 4.30
N ASP A 160 10.41 -11.44 4.62
CA ASP A 160 11.25 -10.25 4.71
C ASP A 160 11.69 -9.78 3.31
N TYR A 161 10.91 -8.86 2.75
CA TYR A 161 11.15 -8.28 1.42
C TYR A 161 12.44 -7.44 1.37
N SER A 162 12.88 -6.86 2.48
CA SER A 162 14.11 -6.06 2.53
C SER A 162 15.35 -6.95 2.46
N ALA A 163 15.37 -8.03 3.26
CA ALA A 163 16.42 -9.04 3.20
C ALA A 163 16.48 -9.71 1.82
N ALA A 164 15.31 -10.01 1.24
CA ALA A 164 15.20 -10.57 -0.11
C ALA A 164 15.79 -9.64 -1.19
N ALA A 165 15.47 -8.35 -1.14
CA ALA A 165 16.02 -7.38 -2.09
C ALA A 165 17.55 -7.23 -1.96
N ALA A 166 18.09 -7.27 -0.73
CA ALA A 166 19.53 -7.22 -0.49
C ALA A 166 20.25 -8.46 -1.01
N ASP A 167 19.70 -9.65 -0.77
CA ASP A 167 20.25 -10.91 -1.30
C ASP A 167 20.23 -10.92 -2.83
N LEU A 168 19.12 -10.53 -3.45
CA LEU A 168 19.02 -10.41 -4.92
C LEU A 168 20.04 -9.42 -5.50
N ARG A 169 20.29 -8.30 -4.82
CA ARG A 169 21.34 -7.35 -5.22
C ARG A 169 22.72 -8.01 -5.20
N SER A 170 23.03 -8.79 -4.17
CA SER A 170 24.30 -9.53 -4.08
C SER A 170 24.46 -10.59 -5.18
N ARG A 171 23.33 -11.10 -5.69
CA ARG A 171 23.25 -12.05 -6.82
C ARG A 171 23.24 -11.38 -8.19
N GLY A 172 23.42 -10.05 -8.25
CA GLY A 172 23.52 -9.29 -9.49
C GLY A 172 22.17 -8.96 -10.13
N TYR A 173 21.09 -8.86 -9.34
CA TYR A 173 19.83 -8.28 -9.78
C TYR A 173 19.76 -6.77 -9.46
N GLY A 174 19.19 -5.98 -10.38
CA GLY A 174 19.20 -4.51 -10.36
C GLY A 174 20.29 -3.90 -11.25
N ILE A 175 20.25 -2.58 -11.44
CA ILE A 175 21.24 -1.87 -12.27
C ILE A 175 22.45 -1.49 -11.41
N SER A 176 23.65 -1.97 -11.77
CA SER A 176 24.91 -1.40 -11.29
C SER A 176 25.20 -0.12 -12.08
N ILE A 177 24.89 1.03 -11.51
CA ILE A 177 25.28 2.31 -12.13
C ILE A 177 26.78 2.51 -11.90
N ASP A 178 27.58 2.27 -12.94
CA ASP A 178 28.98 2.66 -12.98
C ASP A 178 29.09 4.20 -12.94
N ALA A 179 29.63 4.71 -11.84
CA ALA A 179 30.35 5.98 -11.65
C ALA A 179 30.05 7.15 -12.63
N SER A 180 28.96 7.88 -12.42
CA SER A 180 28.94 9.36 -12.37
C SER A 180 27.49 9.87 -12.26
N GLU A 181 27.11 10.22 -11.03
CA GLU A 181 25.99 11.06 -10.57
C GLU A 181 25.42 10.40 -9.31
N GLU A 182 26.00 10.81 -8.17
CA GLU A 182 25.61 10.35 -6.84
C GLU A 182 24.14 10.70 -6.56
N ILE A 183 23.26 9.73 -6.74
CA ILE A 183 21.95 9.67 -6.09
C ILE A 183 22.04 8.53 -5.09
N ASP A 184 22.38 8.88 -3.84
CA ASP A 184 22.52 7.98 -2.70
C ASP A 184 21.23 7.18 -2.46
N ASP A 185 21.29 5.87 -2.72
CA ASP A 185 20.44 4.87 -2.06
C ASP A 185 20.81 4.88 -0.56
N VAL A 186 19.90 5.36 0.29
CA VAL A 186 20.14 5.50 1.73
C VAL A 186 20.08 4.13 2.43
N GLU A 187 21.21 3.43 2.45
CA GLU A 187 21.64 2.74 3.67
C GLU A 187 22.01 3.81 4.70
N ASP A 188 21.38 3.85 5.88
CA ASP A 188 21.92 4.64 6.98
C ASP A 188 22.81 3.75 7.86
N PRO A 189 24.13 3.84 7.65
CA PRO A 189 24.97 4.29 8.75
C PRO A 189 26.02 5.28 8.24
N ARG A 190 25.61 6.53 8.01
CA ARG A 190 26.53 7.66 8.22
C ARG A 190 25.93 8.44 9.37
N PRO A 191 26.50 8.43 10.60
CA PRO A 191 26.13 9.45 11.59
C PRO A 191 26.31 10.77 10.86
N TRP A 192 25.22 11.53 10.68
CA TRP A 192 25.18 12.74 9.85
C TRP A 192 26.54 13.45 9.94
N SER A 193 27.40 13.25 8.95
CA SER A 193 28.85 13.48 9.16
C SER A 193 29.13 14.95 9.41
N ARG A 194 28.17 15.80 9.04
CA ARG A 194 27.97 17.14 9.55
C ARG A 194 26.51 17.38 9.88
N ASP A 195 26.26 17.93 11.05
CA ASP A 195 25.01 18.63 11.36
C ASP A 195 24.81 19.72 10.27
N PRO A 196 23.69 19.72 9.52
CA PRO A 196 23.42 20.74 8.50
C PRO A 196 23.29 22.15 9.09
N GLY A 197 23.26 22.27 10.42
CA GLY A 197 23.16 23.54 11.12
C GLY A 197 21.72 23.99 11.24
N GLU A 198 21.55 25.27 11.57
CA GLU A 198 20.23 25.87 11.70
C GLU A 198 19.63 26.14 10.32
N VAL A 199 18.30 26.03 10.23
CA VAL A 199 17.58 26.42 9.00
C VAL A 199 17.83 27.91 8.77
N PRO A 200 18.40 28.32 7.62
CA PRO A 200 18.63 29.73 7.33
C PRO A 200 17.32 30.52 7.41
N THR A 201 17.31 31.63 8.15
CA THR A 201 16.11 32.48 8.34
C THR A 201 15.47 32.94 7.04
N ARG A 202 16.28 33.17 5.99
CA ARG A 202 15.79 33.48 4.64
C ARG A 202 14.88 32.42 4.01
N LEU A 203 14.94 31.17 4.48
CA LEU A 203 14.07 30.08 4.02
C LEU A 203 12.75 30.01 4.82
N LEU A 204 12.66 30.77 5.90
CA LEU A 204 11.48 30.85 6.77
C LEU A 204 10.69 32.15 6.55
N ASP A 205 11.21 33.06 5.73
CA ASP A 205 10.59 34.35 5.41
C ASP A 205 9.72 34.20 4.16
N PHE A 206 8.40 34.08 4.37
CA PHE A 206 7.41 33.91 3.31
C PHE A 206 6.30 34.96 3.41
N PRO A 207 6.13 35.85 2.41
CA PRO A 207 5.20 36.96 2.51
C PRO A 207 3.75 36.48 2.64
N GLY A 208 2.91 37.35 3.20
CA GLY A 208 1.46 37.13 3.29
C GLY A 208 1.07 36.25 4.46
N PHE A 209 0.13 35.34 4.23
CA PHE A 209 -0.51 34.55 5.30
C PHE A 209 0.47 33.73 6.12
N ILE A 210 1.51 33.17 5.50
CA ILE A 210 2.50 32.35 6.22
C ILE A 210 3.21 33.19 7.29
N ASN A 211 3.83 34.32 6.93
CA ASN A 211 4.48 35.19 7.92
C ASN A 211 3.49 35.74 8.96
N ASN A 212 2.28 36.15 8.55
CA ASN A 212 1.27 36.63 9.50
C ASN A 212 0.94 35.58 10.57
N LEU A 213 0.76 34.32 10.16
CA LEU A 213 0.45 33.24 11.09
C LEU A 213 1.68 32.83 11.92
N VAL A 214 2.89 32.88 11.33
CA VAL A 214 4.14 32.71 12.08
C VAL A 214 4.25 33.77 13.18
N ASP A 215 4.01 35.04 12.89
CA ASP A 215 4.11 36.14 13.84
C ASP A 215 3.11 36.01 14.99
N VAL A 216 1.85 35.64 14.69
CA VAL A 216 0.83 35.34 15.70
C VAL A 216 1.23 34.15 16.56
N THR A 217 1.72 33.07 15.93
CA THR A 217 2.14 31.87 16.66
C THR A 217 3.33 32.18 17.57
N MET A 218 4.32 32.95 17.08
CA MET A 218 5.52 33.33 17.82
C MET A 218 5.23 34.28 18.99
N SER A 219 4.33 35.24 18.79
CA SER A 219 3.98 36.23 19.84
C SER A 219 3.13 35.66 20.96
N THR A 220 2.42 34.56 20.72
CA THR A 220 1.53 33.90 21.70
C THR A 220 2.14 32.65 22.33
N ALA A 221 3.17 32.05 21.71
CA ALA A 221 3.78 30.82 22.19
C ALA A 221 4.50 30.99 23.54
N PRO A 222 4.24 30.11 24.53
CA PRO A 222 5.05 30.07 25.76
C PRO A 222 6.53 29.79 25.50
N TYR A 223 6.82 29.02 24.46
CA TYR A 223 8.17 28.70 23.98
C TYR A 223 8.24 28.96 22.47
N PRO A 224 8.49 30.20 22.03
CA PRO A 224 8.50 30.57 20.62
C PRO A 224 9.57 29.82 19.83
N ASN A 225 9.20 29.28 18.67
CA ASN A 225 10.12 28.59 17.77
C ASN A 225 9.73 28.85 16.31
N GLN A 226 10.54 29.63 15.59
CA GLN A 226 10.20 30.09 14.24
C GLN A 226 10.02 28.94 13.25
N VAL A 227 10.86 27.90 13.34
CA VAL A 227 10.77 26.73 12.46
C VAL A 227 9.46 25.97 12.69
N LEU A 228 9.07 25.76 13.94
CA LEU A 228 7.83 25.06 14.28
C LEU A 228 6.59 25.88 13.91
N SER A 229 6.63 27.19 14.17
CA SER A 229 5.59 28.14 13.74
C SER A 229 5.45 28.14 12.22
N PHE A 230 6.55 28.15 11.48
CA PHE A 230 6.56 28.06 10.03
C PHE A 230 5.92 26.76 9.53
N CYS A 231 6.22 25.62 10.16
CA CYS A 231 5.59 24.34 9.78
C CYS A 231 4.08 24.37 9.98
N GLY A 232 3.61 24.88 11.12
CA GLY A 232 2.18 25.05 11.39
C GLY A 232 1.51 25.96 10.37
N ALA A 233 2.15 27.10 10.07
CA ALA A 233 1.65 28.06 9.10
C ALA A 233 1.59 27.50 7.67
N LEU A 234 2.61 26.74 7.25
CA LEU A 234 2.66 26.08 5.95
C LEU A 234 1.56 25.00 5.84
N ALA A 235 1.35 24.21 6.89
CA ALA A 235 0.25 23.24 6.94
C ALA A 235 -1.11 23.92 6.76
N MET A 236 -1.32 25.04 7.47
CA MET A 236 -2.57 25.78 7.39
C MET A 236 -2.76 26.45 6.03
N GLN A 237 -1.70 27.01 5.44
CA GLN A 237 -1.73 27.57 4.10
C GLN A 237 -2.10 26.51 3.06
N SER A 238 -1.51 25.33 3.16
CA SER A 238 -1.83 24.16 2.33
C SER A 238 -3.30 23.75 2.47
N PHE A 239 -3.81 23.68 3.71
CA PHE A 239 -5.22 23.38 3.98
C PHE A 239 -6.19 24.40 3.38
N LEU A 240 -5.91 25.70 3.52
CA LEU A 240 -6.76 26.79 3.04
C LEU A 240 -6.75 26.91 1.51
N ALA A 241 -5.59 26.68 0.89
CA ALA A 241 -5.46 26.59 -0.56
C ALA A 241 -6.28 25.41 -1.09
N GLY A 242 -6.17 24.24 -0.43
CA GLY A 242 -6.95 23.08 -0.77
C GLY A 242 -6.75 22.68 -2.23
N ARG A 243 -7.88 22.41 -2.88
CA ARG A 243 -7.97 22.05 -4.31
C ARG A 243 -8.04 23.25 -5.25
N LYS A 244 -7.95 24.48 -4.73
CA LYS A 244 -8.11 25.72 -5.51
C LYS A 244 -6.87 26.06 -6.34
N VAL A 245 -5.71 25.53 -5.94
CA VAL A 245 -4.42 25.81 -6.56
C VAL A 245 -3.81 24.51 -7.03
N ARG A 246 -3.22 24.57 -8.22
CA ARG A 246 -2.45 23.49 -8.83
C ARG A 246 -1.24 24.03 -9.56
N ASP A 247 -0.22 23.20 -9.71
CA ASP A 247 0.91 23.50 -10.59
C ASP A 247 0.63 23.03 -12.03
N PRO A 248 1.54 23.28 -12.99
CA PRO A 248 1.39 22.81 -14.37
C PRO A 248 1.34 21.28 -14.54
N SER A 249 1.88 20.53 -13.58
CA SER A 249 1.84 19.06 -13.53
C SER A 249 0.54 18.51 -12.92
N ASP A 250 -0.40 19.39 -12.58
CA ASP A 250 -1.66 19.08 -11.89
C ASP A 250 -1.46 18.57 -10.44
N ALA A 251 -0.32 18.86 -9.82
CA ALA A 251 -0.10 18.60 -8.40
C ALA A 251 -0.94 19.58 -7.56
N ARG A 252 -1.49 19.09 -6.44
CA ARG A 252 -2.24 19.90 -5.47
C ARG A 252 -1.35 20.28 -4.29
N THR A 253 -1.86 21.17 -3.45
CA THR A 253 -1.19 21.59 -2.22
C THR A 253 -1.28 20.55 -1.10
N ASN A 254 -1.30 19.25 -1.41
CA ASN A 254 -1.26 18.21 -0.38
C ASN A 254 0.18 18.17 0.17
N VAL A 255 0.37 18.53 1.44
CA VAL A 255 1.70 18.58 2.05
C VAL A 255 1.77 17.63 3.24
N TYR A 256 2.87 16.85 3.29
CA TYR A 256 3.26 16.04 4.42
C TYR A 256 4.45 16.71 5.12
N LEU A 257 4.27 17.10 6.39
CA LEU A 257 5.22 17.88 7.16
C LEU A 257 5.63 17.14 8.42
N LEU A 258 6.93 16.91 8.59
CA LEU A 258 7.50 16.33 9.80
C LEU A 258 8.38 17.37 10.51
N ALA A 259 7.91 17.85 11.66
CA ALA A 259 8.65 18.78 12.50
C ALA A 259 9.36 18.04 13.63
N LEU A 260 10.69 17.91 13.51
CA LEU A 260 11.52 17.24 14.50
C LEU A 260 11.97 18.24 15.56
N ALA A 261 11.53 18.06 16.81
CA ALA A 261 12.01 18.89 17.90
C ALA A 261 12.02 18.14 19.23
N ASN A 262 12.92 18.57 20.13
CA ASN A 262 13.02 17.99 21.47
C ASN A 262 11.75 18.26 22.29
N SER A 263 11.58 17.50 23.38
CA SER A 263 10.53 17.81 24.34
C SER A 263 10.73 19.22 24.91
N GLY A 264 9.64 19.95 25.13
CA GLY A 264 9.65 21.30 25.69
C GLY A 264 10.00 22.43 24.72
N THR A 265 10.16 22.18 23.42
CA THR A 265 10.49 23.23 22.43
C THR A 265 9.27 23.95 21.82
N GLY A 266 8.08 23.79 22.40
CA GLY A 266 6.85 24.44 21.93
C GLY A 266 6.14 23.78 20.74
N LYS A 267 6.43 22.51 20.41
CA LYS A 267 5.85 21.77 19.25
C LYS A 267 4.31 21.72 19.20
N GLU A 268 3.67 21.82 20.35
CA GLU A 268 2.21 21.79 20.48
C GLU A 268 1.56 23.11 20.01
N TRP A 269 2.23 24.24 20.23
CA TRP A 269 1.62 25.55 20.06
C TRP A 269 1.15 25.84 18.62
N PRO A 270 1.95 25.56 17.56
CA PRO A 270 1.48 25.76 16.19
C PRO A 270 0.26 24.90 15.83
N ARG A 271 0.10 23.70 16.43
CA ARG A 271 -1.12 22.89 16.23
C ARG A 271 -2.32 23.53 16.89
N LYS A 272 -2.15 24.02 18.11
CA LYS A 272 -3.21 24.70 18.85
C LYS A 272 -3.70 25.96 18.11
N VAL A 273 -2.79 26.79 17.62
CA VAL A 273 -3.13 27.99 16.83
C VAL A 273 -3.90 27.62 15.55
N ASN A 274 -3.47 26.57 14.83
CA ASN A 274 -4.22 26.10 13.65
C ASN A 274 -5.63 25.62 14.00
N MET A 275 -5.79 24.89 15.11
CA MET A 275 -7.10 24.42 15.58
C MET A 275 -8.01 25.59 15.99
N GLU A 276 -7.49 26.58 16.71
CA GLU A 276 -8.21 27.80 17.06
C GLU A 276 -8.70 28.53 15.81
N LEU A 277 -7.82 28.70 14.81
CA LEU A 277 -8.19 29.32 13.53
C LEU A 277 -9.25 28.50 12.77
N LEU A 278 -9.18 27.17 12.81
CA LEU A 278 -10.23 26.31 12.22
C LEU A 278 -11.58 26.46 12.92
N CYS A 279 -11.59 26.59 14.25
CA CYS A 279 -12.80 26.85 15.01
C CYS A 279 -13.42 28.22 14.65
N GLU A 280 -12.60 29.27 14.52
CA GLU A 280 -13.08 30.59 14.09
C GLU A 280 -13.65 30.57 12.67
N LEU A 281 -13.09 29.74 11.78
CA LEU A 281 -13.60 29.53 10.41
C LEU A 281 -14.83 28.62 10.34
N GLY A 282 -15.25 27.99 11.46
CA GLY A 282 -16.31 26.98 11.46
C GLY A 282 -15.94 25.70 10.71
N ALA A 283 -14.63 25.41 10.57
CA ALA A 283 -14.07 24.32 9.79
C ALA A 283 -13.48 23.19 10.65
N GLN A 284 -13.80 23.13 11.94
CA GLN A 284 -13.30 22.09 12.86
C GLN A 284 -13.62 20.64 12.41
N GLU A 285 -14.67 20.44 11.61
CA GLU A 285 -15.05 19.12 11.09
C GLU A 285 -14.13 18.60 9.97
N SER A 286 -13.17 19.43 9.52
CA SER A 286 -12.10 19.08 8.60
C SER A 286 -10.77 18.77 9.31
N TYR A 287 -10.76 18.75 10.65
CA TYR A 287 -9.58 18.49 11.48
C TYR A 287 -9.58 17.06 12.05
N ALA A 288 -8.39 16.46 12.16
CA ALA A 288 -8.18 15.24 12.93
C ALA A 288 -6.82 15.22 13.65
N ASP A 289 -6.80 14.72 14.89
CA ASP A 289 -5.58 14.62 15.73
C ASP A 289 -4.87 13.26 15.59
N ARG A 290 -5.64 12.19 15.45
CA ARG A 290 -5.14 10.81 15.39
C ARG A 290 -5.92 9.97 14.39
N PHE A 291 -5.28 8.90 13.94
CA PHE A 291 -5.90 7.88 13.10
C PHE A 291 -6.27 6.65 13.94
N ALA A 292 -7.51 6.19 13.81
CA ALA A 292 -7.92 4.87 14.31
C ALA A 292 -7.76 3.79 13.23
N SER A 293 -8.05 4.12 11.97
CA SER A 293 -7.94 3.21 10.82
C SER A 293 -7.91 3.98 9.50
N GLY A 294 -7.51 3.32 8.40
CA GLY A 294 -7.55 3.91 7.05
C GLY A 294 -8.97 4.28 6.61
N GLU A 295 -9.96 3.48 6.99
CA GLU A 295 -11.37 3.70 6.68
C GLU A 295 -11.89 5.03 7.27
N GLY A 296 -11.46 5.38 8.49
CA GLY A 296 -11.82 6.66 9.10
C GLY A 296 -11.31 7.87 8.30
N ILE A 297 -10.12 7.75 7.70
CA ILE A 297 -9.53 8.80 6.85
C ILE A 297 -10.31 8.92 5.53
N GLN A 298 -10.67 7.79 4.91
CA GLN A 298 -11.49 7.80 3.70
C GLN A 298 -12.87 8.40 3.95
N ASP A 299 -13.53 8.05 5.05
CA ASP A 299 -14.84 8.59 5.40
C ASP A 299 -14.76 10.10 5.65
N LEU A 300 -13.68 10.59 6.28
CA LEU A 300 -13.44 12.02 6.46
C LEU A 300 -13.20 12.76 5.13
N LEU A 301 -12.36 12.20 4.25
CA LEU A 301 -12.08 12.74 2.92
C LEU A 301 -13.30 12.70 2.00
N ALA A 302 -14.22 11.76 2.18
CA ALA A 302 -15.46 11.70 1.42
C ALA A 302 -16.44 12.81 1.86
N GLY A 303 -16.47 13.14 3.15
CA GLY A 303 -17.35 14.18 3.69
C GLY A 303 -16.80 15.61 3.52
N ARG A 304 -15.50 15.78 3.28
CA ARG A 304 -14.82 17.08 3.30
C ARG A 304 -13.98 17.31 2.05
N LYS A 305 -13.94 18.55 1.60
CA LYS A 305 -13.13 18.95 0.44
C LYS A 305 -11.64 19.00 0.74
N ASN A 306 -11.29 19.37 1.96
CA ASN A 306 -9.93 19.53 2.46
C ASN A 306 -9.89 18.97 3.89
N VAL A 307 -8.83 18.26 4.24
CA VAL A 307 -8.62 17.70 5.59
C VAL A 307 -7.25 18.11 6.11
N LEU A 308 -7.22 18.65 7.33
CA LEU A 308 -5.99 18.92 8.07
C LEU A 308 -5.85 17.89 9.18
N LEU A 309 -4.79 17.09 9.10
CA LEU A 309 -4.40 16.20 10.16
C LEU A 309 -3.17 16.74 10.88
N GLN A 310 -3.27 16.94 12.19
CA GLN A 310 -2.14 17.32 13.03
C GLN A 310 -1.93 16.29 14.12
N THR A 311 -0.86 15.50 14.03
CA THR A 311 -0.64 14.37 14.95
C THR A 311 0.62 14.54 15.77
N ASP A 312 0.49 14.42 17.10
CA ASP A 312 1.66 14.25 17.96
C ASP A 312 2.06 12.77 18.02
N GLU A 313 3.34 12.52 18.27
CA GLU A 313 3.91 11.17 18.39
C GLU A 313 3.78 10.32 17.12
N ILE A 314 3.98 10.98 15.96
CA ILE A 314 3.96 10.31 14.65
C ILE A 314 5.02 9.21 14.51
N ASP A 315 6.04 9.19 15.38
CA ASP A 315 7.04 8.13 15.48
C ASP A 315 6.45 6.76 15.78
N SER A 316 5.30 6.67 16.46
CA SER A 316 4.60 5.39 16.64
C SER A 316 4.07 4.84 15.32
N VAL A 317 3.47 5.70 14.50
CA VAL A 317 2.96 5.38 13.17
C VAL A 317 4.13 5.06 12.23
N LEU A 318 5.16 5.90 12.19
CA LEU A 318 6.35 5.69 11.37
C LEU A 318 7.16 4.47 11.81
N GLY A 319 7.24 4.20 13.12
CA GLY A 319 7.94 3.05 13.67
C GLY A 319 7.29 1.72 13.27
N SER A 320 5.95 1.68 13.23
CA SER A 320 5.23 0.50 12.75
C SER A 320 5.46 0.21 11.26
N MET A 321 5.77 1.23 10.45
CA MET A 321 6.16 1.06 9.04
C MET A 321 7.45 0.25 8.90
N ALA A 322 8.36 0.37 9.87
CA ALA A 322 9.63 -0.34 9.86
C ALA A 322 9.52 -1.78 10.36
N THR A 323 8.46 -2.14 11.08
CA THR A 323 8.34 -3.45 11.76
C THR A 323 7.26 -4.37 11.20
N SER A 324 6.69 -4.08 10.02
CA SER A 324 5.65 -4.91 9.36
C SER A 324 4.48 -5.28 10.28
N ASP A 325 4.11 -4.39 11.21
CA ASP A 325 2.97 -4.59 12.10
C ASP A 325 1.70 -4.13 11.37
N GLY A 326 0.95 -5.10 10.84
CA GLY A 326 -0.19 -4.86 9.93
C GLY A 326 -1.35 -4.04 10.49
N ARG A 327 -1.26 -3.62 11.77
CA ARG A 327 -2.22 -2.71 12.41
C ARG A 327 -2.32 -1.35 11.70
N TYR A 328 -1.24 -0.86 11.06
CA TYR A 328 -1.21 0.46 10.43
C TYR A 328 -1.18 0.44 8.90
N ASP A 329 -1.13 -0.74 8.28
CA ASP A 329 -1.05 -0.89 6.82
C ASP A 329 -2.22 -0.22 6.09
N SER A 330 -3.44 -0.32 6.64
CA SER A 330 -4.62 0.31 6.05
C SER A 330 -4.56 1.83 6.12
N VAL A 331 -4.02 2.39 7.21
CA VAL A 331 -3.80 3.83 7.40
C VAL A 331 -2.80 4.32 6.37
N ILE A 332 -1.64 3.67 6.27
CA ILE A 332 -0.56 4.07 5.36
C ILE A 332 -1.02 3.96 3.91
N SER A 333 -1.66 2.84 3.53
CA SER A 333 -2.22 2.65 2.19
C SER A 333 -3.21 3.75 1.83
N THR A 334 -4.08 4.13 2.78
CA THR A 334 -5.03 5.22 2.57
C THR A 334 -4.35 6.57 2.43
N LEU A 335 -3.35 6.88 3.27
CA LEU A 335 -2.58 8.12 3.19
C LEU A 335 -1.88 8.22 1.83
N LEU A 336 -1.13 7.19 1.44
CA LEU A 336 -0.43 7.15 0.15
C LEU A 336 -1.42 7.31 -1.01
N SER A 337 -2.56 6.60 -0.98
CA SER A 337 -3.60 6.75 -1.99
C SER A 337 -4.13 8.19 -2.06
N ALA A 338 -4.35 8.86 -0.94
CA ALA A 338 -4.82 10.24 -0.91
C ALA A 338 -3.79 11.23 -1.50
N PHE A 339 -2.50 11.00 -1.28
CA PHE A 339 -1.44 11.81 -1.90
C PHE A 339 -1.31 11.52 -3.40
N THR A 340 -1.26 10.25 -3.83
CA THR A 340 -1.11 9.88 -5.25
C THR A 340 -2.33 10.20 -6.10
N SER A 341 -3.52 10.23 -5.49
CA SER A 341 -4.77 10.54 -6.19
C SER A 341 -5.15 12.02 -6.10
N ALA A 342 -4.30 12.92 -5.61
CA ALA A 342 -4.65 14.33 -5.43
C ALA A 342 -5.13 15.04 -6.73
N ALA A 343 -4.65 14.59 -7.89
CA ALA A 343 -5.08 15.06 -9.21
C ALA A 343 -6.29 14.28 -9.79
N ASN A 344 -6.67 13.16 -9.19
CA ASN A 344 -7.54 12.13 -9.76
C ASN A 344 -8.70 11.74 -8.83
N LEU A 345 -9.49 10.76 -9.28
CA LEU A 345 -10.49 10.10 -8.45
C LEU A 345 -9.83 9.05 -7.56
N MET A 346 -10.09 9.11 -6.26
CA MET A 346 -9.72 8.09 -5.30
C MET A 346 -10.94 7.18 -5.04
N PRO A 347 -10.92 5.90 -5.46
CA PRO A 347 -12.04 5.01 -5.23
C PRO A 347 -12.21 4.72 -3.74
N ARG A 348 -13.45 4.82 -3.23
CA ARG A 348 -13.76 4.29 -1.90
C ARG A 348 -13.91 2.78 -1.98
N ARG A 349 -13.58 2.12 -0.88
CA ARG A 349 -13.87 0.69 -0.72
C ARG A 349 -15.39 0.47 -0.77
N LEU A 350 -15.81 -0.61 -1.44
CA LEU A 350 -17.21 -1.06 -1.45
C LEU A 350 -17.65 -1.42 -0.02
N LYS A 351 -18.64 -0.69 0.53
CA LYS A 351 -19.32 -1.07 1.77
C LYS A 351 -20.33 -2.18 1.45
N SER A 352 -20.34 -3.25 2.25
CA SER A 352 -21.32 -4.33 2.14
C SER A 352 -22.74 -3.76 2.13
N GLY A 353 -23.50 -4.00 1.05
CA GLY A 353 -24.88 -3.55 0.88
C GLY A 353 -25.07 -2.28 0.04
N ASN A 354 -24.00 -1.57 -0.33
CA ASN A 354 -24.08 -0.46 -1.28
C ASN A 354 -23.52 -0.88 -2.65
N ALA A 355 -24.35 -0.82 -3.68
CA ALA A 355 -24.02 -1.26 -5.04
C ALA A 355 -23.19 -0.25 -5.85
N ALA A 356 -23.01 0.98 -5.36
CA ALA A 356 -22.26 2.02 -6.04
C ALA A 356 -20.87 2.19 -5.43
N SER A 357 -19.83 2.13 -6.28
CA SER A 357 -18.48 2.56 -5.92
C SER A 357 -18.47 4.08 -5.82
N GLU A 358 -18.57 4.60 -4.59
CA GLU A 358 -18.40 6.03 -4.35
C GLU A 358 -16.93 6.42 -4.57
N VAL A 359 -16.69 7.56 -5.22
CA VAL A 359 -15.34 8.08 -5.49
C VAL A 359 -15.15 9.39 -4.73
N ILE A 360 -13.94 9.59 -4.24
CA ILE A 360 -13.49 10.87 -3.68
C ILE A 360 -12.80 11.60 -4.83
N ASP A 361 -13.43 12.67 -5.30
CA ASP A 361 -12.86 13.52 -6.34
C ASP A 361 -11.74 14.38 -5.75
N GLN A 362 -10.51 14.22 -6.24
CA GLN A 362 -9.33 15.00 -5.85
C GLN A 362 -9.15 15.09 -4.32
N PRO A 363 -8.85 13.99 -3.62
CA PRO A 363 -8.60 14.03 -2.18
C PRO A 363 -7.54 15.08 -1.81
N HIS A 364 -7.87 15.99 -0.90
CA HIS A 364 -6.93 16.95 -0.33
C HIS A 364 -6.68 16.67 1.13
N LEU A 365 -5.46 16.23 1.42
CA LEU A 365 -5.01 15.87 2.75
C LEU A 365 -3.71 16.60 3.08
N VAL A 366 -3.69 17.25 4.24
CA VAL A 366 -2.50 17.84 4.83
C VAL A 366 -2.17 17.08 6.09
N LEU A 367 -0.91 16.67 6.23
CA LEU A 367 -0.43 15.99 7.42
C LEU A 367 0.69 16.79 8.06
N PHE A 368 0.52 17.15 9.32
CA PHE A 368 1.55 17.82 10.13
C PHE A 368 1.84 17.00 11.38
N GLY A 369 2.99 16.34 11.40
CA GLY A 369 3.43 15.45 12.46
C GLY A 369 4.61 15.98 13.25
N SER A 370 4.65 15.72 14.55
CA SER A 370 5.87 15.85 15.37
C SER A 370 6.12 14.57 16.15
N PRO A 371 7.35 14.00 16.17
CA PRO A 371 7.60 12.79 16.93
C PRO A 371 7.67 13.03 18.44
N SER A 372 7.53 11.95 19.19
CA SER A 372 7.82 11.89 20.61
C SER A 372 9.34 11.89 20.84
N SER A 373 9.78 12.49 21.94
CA SER A 373 11.19 12.44 22.36
C SER A 373 11.69 11.04 22.79
N ARG A 374 10.78 10.04 22.88
CA ARG A 374 11.04 8.69 23.42
C ARG A 374 11.09 7.60 22.35
N GLY A 375 10.76 7.90 21.09
CA GLY A 375 10.79 6.96 19.98
C GLY A 375 12.19 6.48 19.66
N ARG A 376 12.55 5.28 20.12
CA ARG A 376 13.84 4.60 19.89
C ARG A 376 14.18 4.30 18.42
N GLY A 377 13.33 4.68 17.46
CA GLY A 377 13.48 4.39 16.03
C GLY A 377 14.18 5.46 15.19
N LEU A 378 14.04 6.76 15.50
CA LEU A 378 14.83 7.82 14.86
C LEU A 378 15.96 8.25 15.79
N LYS A 379 17.07 7.52 15.80
CA LYS A 379 18.32 7.97 16.44
C LYS A 379 18.95 9.11 15.62
N LEU A 380 18.31 10.27 15.57
CA LEU A 380 19.05 11.49 15.27
C LEU A 380 19.84 11.87 16.51
N HIS A 381 21.16 11.88 16.40
CA HIS A 381 22.07 12.48 17.38
C HIS A 381 21.82 13.99 17.46
N ALA A 382 20.69 14.40 18.03
CA ALA A 382 20.39 15.79 18.33
C ALA A 382 21.00 16.13 19.69
N ARG A 383 22.06 16.93 19.68
CA ARG A 383 22.48 17.70 20.86
C ARG A 383 21.29 18.56 21.32
N PRO A 384 21.16 18.82 22.63
CA PRO A 384 19.96 19.43 23.20
C PRO A 384 19.75 20.81 22.56
N VAL A 385 18.48 21.17 22.33
CA VAL A 385 17.97 22.48 21.82
C VAL A 385 17.60 22.59 20.33
N ARG A 386 18.11 21.77 19.39
CA ARG A 386 17.90 22.05 17.95
C ARG A 386 16.58 21.47 17.37
N ALA A 387 15.62 22.33 17.00
CA ALA A 387 14.50 21.94 16.14
C ALA A 387 15.00 21.82 14.68
N ARG A 388 14.60 20.75 13.99
CA ARG A 388 14.95 20.47 12.60
C ARG A 388 13.67 20.33 11.77
N LEU A 389 13.66 20.96 10.61
CA LEU A 389 12.61 20.79 9.62
C LEU A 389 13.01 19.66 8.67
N VAL A 390 12.20 18.60 8.61
CA VAL A 390 12.27 17.61 7.54
C VAL A 390 11.01 17.77 6.72
N LEU A 391 11.15 18.53 5.62
CA LEU A 391 10.09 18.69 4.63
C LEU A 391 10.13 17.48 3.69
N ILE A 392 9.31 16.46 3.96
CA ILE A 392 9.04 15.41 2.97
C ILE A 392 7.80 15.86 2.20
N ALA A 393 8.01 16.78 1.25
CA ALA A 393 6.94 17.09 0.32
C ALA A 393 6.82 15.91 -0.67
N LEU A 394 5.89 15.00 -0.39
CA LEU A 394 5.36 14.08 -1.40
C LEU A 394 4.50 14.92 -2.35
N PHE A 395 5.14 15.71 -3.22
CA PHE A 395 4.46 16.22 -4.40
C PHE A 395 4.24 15.01 -5.30
N ALA A 396 2.98 14.56 -5.36
CA ALA A 396 2.52 13.54 -6.30
C ALA A 396 2.28 14.16 -7.67
#